data_AF-A0A854CK79-F1
#
_entry.id   AF-A0A854CK79-F1
#
_cell.length_a   1.000
_cell.length_b   1.000
_cell.length_c   1.000
_cell.angle_alpha   90.00
_cell.angle_beta   90.00
_cell.angle_gamma   90.00
#
_symmetry.space_group_name_H-M   'P 1'
#
loop_
_entity.id
_entity.type
_entity.pdbx_description
1 polymer ?
#
loop_
_entity_poly.entity_id
_entity_poly.type
_entity_poly.pdbx_seq_one_letter_code
_entity_poly.pdbx_strand_id
1 'polypeptide(L)'
;MATRAIEGKRILELGCGLGLASLVLRRRGADVVASDYHPLAEVFLAYNAALNALKSVPYRRLDWDAGAQNMGQFDMIIASDVLYETRHASMLAKLIPELAKPSCEIVISDPGRGNANALRACWPTSASR
;
A
#
# COMPACT_ATOMS: atom_id res chain seq x y z
N MET A 1 -10.21 11.92 14.96
CA MET A 1 -9.39 11.26 13.92
C MET A 1 -9.83 11.78 12.56
N ALA A 2 -8.90 12.12 11.67
CA ALA A 2 -9.25 12.49 10.30
C ALA A 2 -9.76 11.26 9.54
N THR A 3 -10.86 11.41 8.79
CA THR A 3 -11.45 10.34 7.97
C THR A 3 -11.35 10.68 6.50
N ARG A 4 -10.82 9.77 5.68
CA ARG A 4 -10.78 9.88 4.21
C ARG A 4 -11.87 9.03 3.57
N ALA A 5 -12.38 9.51 2.43
CA ALA A 5 -13.36 8.80 1.62
C ALA A 5 -12.73 7.58 0.93
N ILE A 6 -13.35 6.43 1.14
CA ILE A 6 -12.91 5.10 0.66
C ILE A 6 -14.01 4.36 -0.13
N GLU A 7 -15.22 4.91 -0.13
CA GLU A 7 -16.38 4.29 -0.80
C GLU A 7 -16.12 4.18 -2.31
N GLY A 8 -16.41 3.02 -2.88
CA GLY A 8 -16.21 2.75 -4.31
C GLY A 8 -14.75 2.70 -4.78
N LYS A 9 -13.76 2.81 -3.89
CA LYS A 9 -12.33 2.73 -4.24
C LYS A 9 -11.80 1.31 -4.07
N ARG A 10 -11.09 0.81 -5.09
CA ARG A 10 -10.21 -0.36 -4.95
C ARG A 10 -8.87 0.10 -4.39
N ILE A 11 -8.51 -0.37 -3.20
CA ILE A 11 -7.37 0.12 -2.43
C ILE A 11 -6.27 -0.95 -2.37
N LEU A 12 -5.03 -0.54 -2.58
CA LEU A 12 -3.84 -1.37 -2.33
C LEU A 12 -3.08 -0.85 -1.10
N GLU A 13 -2.70 -1.73 -0.19
CA GLU A 13 -1.66 -1.46 0.80
C GLU A 13 -0.33 -2.06 0.35
N LEU A 14 0.71 -1.24 0.23
CA LEU A 14 2.09 -1.63 -0.01
C LEU A 14 2.84 -1.79 1.31
N GLY A 15 3.44 -2.94 1.55
CA GLY A 15 4.20 -3.23 2.77
C GLY A 15 3.31 -3.32 3.99
N CYS A 16 2.30 -4.20 3.96
CA CYS A 16 1.27 -4.25 5.00
C CYS A 16 1.78 -4.77 6.36
N GLY A 17 2.89 -5.52 6.40
CA GLY A 17 3.43 -6.13 7.62
C GLY A 17 2.37 -6.95 8.36
N LEU A 18 1.94 -6.47 9.54
CA LEU A 18 0.90 -7.10 10.36
C LEU A 18 -0.54 -6.78 9.92
N GLY A 19 -0.72 -5.91 8.92
CA GLY A 19 -1.99 -5.63 8.26
C GLY A 19 -2.85 -4.54 8.91
N LEU A 20 -2.32 -3.73 9.83
CA LEU A 20 -3.13 -2.80 10.62
C LEU A 20 -4.02 -1.87 9.75
N ALA A 21 -3.45 -1.22 8.73
CA ALA A 21 -4.23 -0.31 7.89
C ALA A 21 -5.26 -1.05 7.04
N SER A 22 -4.88 -2.19 6.44
CA SER A 22 -5.81 -3.09 5.75
C SER A 22 -6.96 -3.55 6.64
N LEU A 23 -6.72 -3.92 7.90
CA LEU A 23 -7.75 -4.35 8.83
C LEU A 23 -8.72 -3.22 9.17
N VAL A 24 -8.21 -2.01 9.40
CA VAL A 24 -9.04 -0.81 9.61
C VAL A 24 -9.88 -0.50 8.38
N LEU A 25 -9.29 -0.54 7.17
CA LEU A 25 -10.02 -0.35 5.92
C LEU A 25 -11.10 -1.42 5.74
N ARG A 26 -10.77 -2.68 5.99
CA ARG A 26 -11.71 -3.81 5.93
C ARG A 26 -12.87 -3.66 6.89
N ARG A 27 -12.61 -3.23 8.13
CA ARG A 27 -13.63 -2.94 9.15
C ARG A 27 -14.60 -1.85 8.71
N ARG A 28 -14.12 -0.89 7.92
CA ARG A 28 -14.90 0.21 7.34
C ARG A 28 -15.61 -0.17 6.02
N GLY A 29 -15.53 -1.43 5.58
CA GLY A 29 -16.18 -1.90 4.36
C GLY A 29 -15.41 -1.66 3.07
N ALA A 30 -14.12 -1.28 3.14
CA ALA A 30 -13.32 -1.04 1.95
C ALA A 30 -13.08 -2.32 1.11
N ASP A 31 -12.98 -2.13 -0.20
CA ASP A 31 -12.35 -3.08 -1.11
C ASP A 31 -10.83 -2.88 -1.09
N VAL A 32 -10.18 -3.53 -0.11
CA VAL A 32 -8.73 -3.45 0.10
C VAL A 32 -8.04 -4.76 -0.24
N VAL A 33 -6.90 -4.66 -0.91
CA VAL A 33 -5.92 -5.74 -1.10
C VAL A 33 -4.65 -5.36 -0.35
N ALA A 34 -4.15 -6.27 0.49
CA ALA A 34 -2.89 -6.12 1.20
C ALA A 34 -1.75 -6.73 0.40
N SER A 35 -0.56 -6.14 0.49
CA SER A 35 0.64 -6.71 -0.14
C SER A 35 1.89 -6.53 0.71
N ASP A 36 2.79 -7.51 0.64
CA ASP A 36 4.09 -7.46 1.29
C ASP A 36 5.07 -8.40 0.57
N TYR A 37 6.37 -8.19 0.78
CA TYR A 37 7.41 -9.11 0.31
C TYR A 37 7.61 -10.28 1.29
N HIS A 38 7.39 -10.03 2.59
CA HIS A 38 7.73 -10.93 3.68
C HIS A 38 6.83 -12.18 3.66
N PRO A 39 7.39 -13.40 3.66
CA PRO A 39 6.64 -14.65 3.48
C PRO A 39 5.62 -14.92 4.59
N LEU A 40 5.80 -14.33 5.78
CA LEU A 40 4.86 -14.50 6.91
C LEU A 40 3.72 -13.46 6.95
N ALA A 41 3.77 -12.41 6.12
CA ALA A 41 2.81 -11.31 6.21
C ALA A 41 1.36 -11.78 5.97
N GLU A 42 1.14 -12.69 5.02
CA GLU A 42 -0.19 -13.26 4.75
C GLU A 42 -0.76 -13.98 5.98
N VAL A 43 0.08 -14.79 6.63
CA VAL A 43 -0.31 -15.57 7.81
C VAL A 43 -0.66 -14.64 8.96
N PHE A 44 0.15 -13.62 9.23
CA PHE A 44 -0.12 -12.64 10.27
C PHE A 44 -1.37 -11.81 9.97
N LEU A 45 -1.57 -11.38 8.72
CA LEU A 45 -2.77 -10.66 8.31
C LEU A 45 -4.04 -11.50 8.51
N ALA A 46 -4.01 -12.78 8.12
CA ALA A 46 -5.14 -13.70 8.30
C ALA A 46 -5.44 -13.93 9.78
N TYR A 47 -4.39 -14.16 10.59
CA TYR A 47 -4.52 -14.32 12.04
C TYR A 47 -5.12 -13.07 12.71
N ASN A 48 -4.61 -11.88 12.37
CA ASN A 48 -5.09 -10.62 12.93
C ASN A 48 -6.51 -10.28 12.46
N ALA A 49 -6.89 -10.64 11.22
CA ALA A 49 -8.27 -10.52 10.75
C ALA A 49 -9.22 -11.38 11.59
N ALA A 50 -8.84 -12.64 11.84
CA ALA A 50 -9.63 -13.54 12.67
C ALA A 50 -9.77 -13.03 14.12
N LEU A 51 -8.66 -12.57 14.73
CA LEU A 51 -8.68 -11.98 16.07
C LEU A 51 -9.63 -10.77 16.20
N ASN A 52 -9.85 -10.03 15.12
CA ASN A 52 -10.73 -8.87 15.08
C ASN A 52 -12.15 -9.17 14.55
N ALA A 53 -12.50 -10.46 14.40
CA ALA A 53 -13.77 -10.90 13.82
C ALA A 53 -14.07 -10.27 12.44
N LEU A 54 -13.02 -10.07 11.63
CA LEU A 54 -13.11 -9.53 10.29
C LEU A 54 -13.13 -10.64 9.25
N LYS A 55 -13.78 -10.36 8.10
CA LYS A 55 -13.58 -11.17 6.89
C LYS A 55 -12.11 -11.12 6.50
N SER A 56 -11.61 -12.20 5.89
CA SER A 56 -10.25 -12.25 5.37
C SER A 56 -9.96 -11.05 4.45
N VAL A 57 -8.76 -10.51 4.53
CA VAL A 57 -8.29 -9.47 3.61
C VAL A 57 -7.55 -10.18 2.46
N PRO A 58 -7.90 -9.92 1.18
CA PRO A 58 -7.16 -10.47 0.06
C PRO A 58 -5.70 -10.04 0.13
N TYR A 59 -4.80 -10.99 -0.03
CA TYR A 59 -3.36 -10.77 0.02
C TYR A 59 -2.72 -11.08 -1.34
N ARG A 60 -1.68 -10.32 -1.66
CA ARG A 60 -0.77 -10.58 -2.79
C ARG A 60 0.66 -10.36 -2.33
N ARG A 61 1.50 -11.39 -2.46
CA ARG A 61 2.93 -11.20 -2.30
C ARG A 61 3.43 -10.27 -3.41
N LEU A 62 4.14 -9.21 -3.03
CA LEU A 62 4.63 -8.21 -3.97
C LEU A 62 6.09 -7.88 -3.67
N ASP A 63 6.96 -8.23 -4.60
CA ASP A 63 8.33 -7.77 -4.63
C ASP A 63 8.39 -6.53 -5.51
N TRP A 64 8.75 -5.38 -4.91
CA TRP A 64 8.74 -4.10 -5.63
C TRP A 64 9.79 -4.04 -6.75
N ASP A 65 10.88 -4.82 -6.67
CA ASP A 65 11.89 -4.90 -7.73
C ASP A 65 11.40 -5.78 -8.89
N ALA A 66 10.49 -6.73 -8.64
CA ALA A 66 9.93 -7.60 -9.68
C ALA A 66 8.77 -6.96 -10.48
N GLY A 67 8.22 -5.84 -10.01
CA GLY A 67 7.18 -5.06 -10.68
C GLY A 67 5.74 -5.50 -10.36
N ALA A 68 4.76 -4.91 -11.05
CA ALA A 68 3.34 -4.98 -10.71
C ALA A 68 2.56 -6.14 -11.38
N GLN A 69 3.24 -7.21 -11.79
CA GLN A 69 2.62 -8.27 -12.60
C GLN A 69 1.37 -8.85 -11.92
N ASN A 70 0.26 -8.90 -12.65
CA ASN A 70 -1.04 -9.46 -12.21
C ASN A 70 -1.71 -8.76 -11.01
N MET A 71 -1.27 -7.56 -10.62
CA MET A 71 -1.92 -6.79 -9.54
C MET A 71 -3.18 -6.03 -10.02
N GLY A 72 -3.20 -5.67 -11.30
CA GLY A 72 -4.16 -4.72 -11.86
C GLY A 72 -3.94 -3.30 -11.30
N GLN A 73 -4.90 -2.41 -11.50
CA GLN A 73 -4.80 -1.01 -11.07
C GLN A 73 -5.77 -0.63 -9.95
N PHE A 74 -5.40 0.38 -9.18
CA PHE A 74 -6.08 0.80 -7.94
C PHE A 74 -6.51 2.27 -8.00
N ASP A 75 -7.59 2.59 -7.29
CA ASP A 75 -8.09 3.96 -7.11
C ASP A 75 -7.38 4.68 -5.96
N MET A 76 -6.78 3.91 -5.05
CA MET A 76 -5.94 4.43 -3.98
C MET A 76 -4.84 3.43 -3.61
N ILE A 77 -3.65 3.96 -3.35
CA ILE A 77 -2.50 3.20 -2.86
C ILE A 77 -2.08 3.81 -1.53
N ILE A 78 -1.97 2.99 -0.50
CA ILE A 78 -1.48 3.40 0.82
C ILE A 78 -0.18 2.66 1.15
N ALA A 79 0.72 3.32 1.87
CA ALA A 79 1.92 2.71 2.42
C ALA A 79 2.29 3.41 3.73
N SER A 80 2.56 2.63 4.79
CA SER A 80 2.87 3.18 6.11
C SER A 80 4.25 2.76 6.57
N ASP A 81 5.11 3.74 6.82
CA ASP A 81 6.50 3.54 7.30
C ASP A 81 7.30 2.57 6.43
N VAL A 82 7.14 2.68 5.11
CA VAL A 82 7.83 1.83 4.13
C VAL A 82 9.15 2.42 3.64
N LEU A 83 9.43 3.69 3.95
CA LEU A 83 10.61 4.42 3.48
C LEU A 83 11.76 4.31 4.50
N TYR A 84 12.02 3.13 5.06
CA TYR A 84 13.13 2.93 6.01
C TYR A 84 14.46 2.65 5.30
N GLU A 85 14.44 2.07 4.10
CA GLU A 85 15.63 1.91 3.24
C GLU A 85 15.68 2.94 2.12
N THR A 86 16.88 3.43 1.81
CA THR A 86 17.08 4.44 0.75
C THR A 86 16.60 3.96 -0.63
N ARG A 87 16.71 2.65 -0.91
CA ARG A 87 16.25 2.06 -2.17
C ARG A 87 14.73 2.03 -2.31
N HIS A 88 13.98 2.02 -1.21
CA HIS A 88 12.52 1.93 -1.27
C HIS A 88 11.89 3.13 -1.96
N ALA A 89 12.47 4.33 -1.80
CA ALA A 89 12.01 5.52 -2.49
C ALA A 89 12.03 5.34 -4.02
N SER A 90 13.11 4.82 -4.58
CA SER A 90 13.24 4.65 -6.03
C SER A 90 12.44 3.45 -6.55
N MET A 91 12.32 2.37 -5.77
CA MET A 91 11.48 1.21 -6.11
C MET A 91 10.00 1.61 -6.16
N LEU A 92 9.50 2.33 -5.15
CA LEU A 92 8.11 2.78 -5.09
C LEU A 92 7.80 3.81 -6.18
N ALA A 93 8.71 4.73 -6.48
CA ALA A 93 8.53 5.71 -7.57
C ALA A 93 8.38 5.04 -8.95
N LYS A 94 8.98 3.86 -9.16
CA LYS A 94 8.83 3.06 -10.39
C LYS A 94 7.56 2.21 -10.38
N LEU A 95 7.28 1.57 -9.24
CA LEU A 95 6.19 0.60 -9.10
C LEU A 95 4.81 1.26 -9.07
N ILE A 96 4.64 2.36 -8.32
CA ILE A 96 3.32 2.99 -8.10
C ILE A 96 2.64 3.39 -9.42
N PRO A 97 3.33 3.98 -10.42
CA PRO A 97 2.74 4.27 -11.73
C PRO A 97 2.12 3.05 -12.44
N GLU A 98 2.67 1.85 -12.27
CA GLU A 98 2.13 0.62 -12.88
C GLU A 98 0.83 0.16 -12.18
N LEU A 99 0.72 0.44 -10.89
CA LEU A 99 -0.41 0.06 -10.02
C LEU A 99 -1.52 1.13 -9.99
N ALA A 100 -1.21 2.36 -10.35
CA ALA A 100 -2.12 3.49 -10.24
C ALA A 100 -3.07 3.57 -11.46
N LYS A 101 -4.37 3.72 -11.20
CA LYS A 101 -5.29 4.31 -12.19
C LYS A 101 -4.94 5.79 -12.45
N PRO A 102 -5.41 6.40 -13.56
CA PRO A 102 -5.12 7.80 -13.87
C PRO A 102 -5.44 8.81 -12.76
N SER A 103 -6.47 8.56 -11.94
CA SER A 103 -6.86 9.43 -10.81
C SER A 103 -6.60 8.77 -9.45
N CYS A 104 -5.59 7.90 -9.39
CA CYS A 104 -5.25 7.17 -8.17
C CYS A 104 -4.73 8.12 -7.09
N GLU A 105 -5.28 7.99 -5.89
CA GLU A 105 -4.83 8.74 -4.74
C GLU A 105 -3.73 7.97 -3.99
N ILE A 106 -2.57 8.60 -3.78
CA ILE A 106 -1.43 7.94 -3.13
C ILE A 106 -1.20 8.55 -1.74
N VAL A 107 -1.17 7.69 -0.72
CA VAL A 107 -0.95 8.07 0.68
C VAL A 107 0.25 7.37 1.20
N ILE A 108 1.25 8.15 1.61
CA ILE A 108 2.43 7.61 2.26
C ILE A 108 2.60 8.33 3.59
N SER A 109 2.58 7.57 4.68
CA SER A 109 2.98 8.06 5.99
C SER A 109 4.41 7.65 6.27
N ASP A 110 5.23 8.62 6.66
CA ASP A 110 6.64 8.45 6.98
C ASP A 110 6.94 9.13 8.32
N PRO A 111 7.71 8.51 9.23
CA PRO A 111 8.06 9.12 10.52
C PRO A 111 9.12 10.24 10.42
N GLY A 112 9.57 10.62 9.21
CA GLY A 112 10.49 11.73 9.00
C GLY A 112 11.96 11.34 9.05
N ARG A 113 12.32 10.14 8.57
CA ARG A 113 13.71 9.64 8.61
C ARG A 113 14.58 10.12 7.42
N GLY A 114 14.08 11.05 6.61
CA GLY A 114 14.80 11.67 5.49
C GLY A 114 14.53 11.04 4.11
N ASN A 115 14.03 9.81 4.04
CA ASN A 115 13.78 9.11 2.77
C ASN A 115 12.53 9.61 2.03
N ALA A 116 11.60 10.30 2.71
CA ALA A 116 10.47 10.96 2.06
C ALA A 116 10.91 12.02 1.02
N ASN A 117 12.04 12.70 1.25
CA ASN A 117 12.61 13.65 0.29
C ASN A 117 13.16 12.94 -0.95
N ALA A 118 13.78 11.78 -0.77
CA ALA A 118 14.26 10.95 -1.88
C ALA A 118 13.10 10.49 -2.77
N LEU A 119 11.97 10.08 -2.17
CA LEU A 119 10.79 9.69 -2.94
C LEU A 119 10.25 10.86 -3.77
N ARG A 120 10.15 12.06 -3.17
CA ARG A 120 9.72 13.27 -3.89
C ARG A 120 10.67 13.62 -5.04
N ALA A 121 11.98 13.45 -4.85
CA ALA A 121 12.99 13.72 -5.87
C ALA A 121 12.93 12.72 -7.04
N CYS A 122 12.60 11.46 -6.76
CA CYS A 122 12.49 10.42 -7.78
C CYS A 122 11.08 10.30 -8.39
N TRP A 123 10.10 11.08 -7.91
CA TRP A 123 8.72 10.98 -8.36
C TRP A 123 8.59 11.34 -9.85
N PRO A 124 7.87 10.54 -10.66
CA PRO A 124 7.68 10.86 -12.08
C PRO A 124 6.92 12.19 -12.24
N THR A 125 7.52 13.15 -12.93
CA THR A 125 6.94 14.48 -13.19
C THR A 125 5.68 14.44 -14.08
N SER A 126 5.39 13.31 -14.74
CA SER A 126 4.18 13.08 -15.54
C SER A 126 3.01 12.49 -14.74
N ALA A 127 3.23 12.07 -13.48
CA ALA A 127 2.23 11.38 -12.66
C ALA A 127 1.42 12.33 -11.73
N SER A 128 1.50 13.64 -11.94
CA SER A 128 0.81 14.64 -11.11
C SER A 128 -0.21 15.44 -11.94
N ARG A 129 -1.46 14.98 -11.91
CA ARG A 129 -2.64 15.84 -11.83
C ARG A 129 -3.77 15.10 -11.14
#